data_AF-A0A183L797-F1
#
_entry.id   AF-A0A183L797-F1
#
_cell.length_a   1.000
_cell.length_b   1.000
_cell.length_c   1.000
_cell.angle_alpha   90.00
_cell.angle_beta   90.00
_cell.angle_gamma   90.00
#
_symmetry.space_group_name_H-M   'P 1'
#
loop_
_entity.id
_entity.type
_entity.pdbx_description
1 polymer ?
#
loop_
_entity_poly.entity_id
_entity_poly.type
_entity_poly.pdbx_seq_one_letter_code
_entity_poly.pdbx_strand_id
1 'polypeptide(L)'
;MNYFLYFVSQVINFYLQLLQHRSQHQTNLPRIAVLSTFFYAKLTAPIGGGYSGVRRWTRQSKLFDQDIVLIPIHDRGMHWCLSVSK
;
A
#
# COMPACT_ATOMS: atom_id res chain seq x y z
N MET A 1 -16.64 -14.56 9.69
CA MET A 1 -15.24 -14.39 10.15
C MET A 1 -14.38 -13.53 9.20
N ASN A 2 -14.96 -12.53 8.48
CA ASN A 2 -14.22 -11.67 7.52
C ASN A 2 -14.32 -10.15 7.80
N TYR A 3 -15.28 -9.71 8.62
CA TYR A 3 -15.51 -8.28 8.89
C TYR A 3 -14.39 -7.61 9.71
N PHE A 4 -13.79 -8.33 10.65
CA PHE A 4 -12.69 -7.79 11.47
C PHE A 4 -11.45 -7.47 10.62
N LEU A 5 -11.08 -8.35 9.69
CA LEU A 5 -9.95 -8.14 8.78
C LEU A 5 -10.20 -6.96 7.82
N TYR A 6 -11.44 -6.80 7.37
CA TYR A 6 -11.85 -5.66 6.55
C TYR A 6 -11.71 -4.33 7.31
N PHE A 7 -12.14 -4.28 8.58
CA PHE A 7 -12.00 -3.08 9.41
C PHE A 7 -10.54 -2.68 9.62
N VAL A 8 -9.67 -3.63 9.99
CA VAL A 8 -8.23 -3.34 10.20
C VAL A 8 -7.57 -2.86 8.91
N SER A 9 -7.93 -3.45 7.77
CA SER A 9 -7.44 -3.00 6.47
C SER A 9 -7.81 -1.54 6.19
N GLN A 10 -9.04 -1.13 6.50
CA GLN A 10 -9.48 0.27 6.32
C GLN A 10 -8.70 1.23 7.23
N VAL A 11 -8.49 0.87 8.50
CA VAL A 11 -7.72 1.69 9.45
C VAL A 11 -6.28 1.90 8.96
N ILE A 12 -5.63 0.83 8.50
CA ILE A 12 -4.25 0.90 7.99
C ILE A 12 -4.19 1.75 6.71
N ASN A 13 -5.08 1.50 5.74
CA ASN A 13 -5.13 2.30 4.51
C ASN A 13 -5.33 3.78 4.81
N PHE A 14 -6.28 4.10 5.69
CA PHE A 14 -6.58 5.48 6.07
C PHE A 14 -5.38 6.15 6.75
N TYR A 15 -4.76 5.50 7.72
CA TYR A 15 -3.60 6.06 8.42
C TYR A 15 -2.42 6.31 7.48
N LEU A 16 -2.11 5.36 6.59
CA LEU A 16 -1.04 5.55 5.62
C LEU A 16 -1.36 6.67 4.62
N GLN A 17 -2.62 6.82 4.19
CA GLN A 17 -3.05 7.96 3.39
C GLN A 17 -2.86 9.31 4.11
N LEU A 18 -3.04 9.38 5.43
CA LEU A 18 -2.72 10.58 6.20
C LEU A 18 -1.22 10.90 6.18
N LEU A 19 -0.34 9.89 6.24
CA LEU A 19 1.11 10.10 6.12
C LEU A 19 1.49 10.63 4.73
N GLN A 20 0.90 10.07 3.68
CA GLN A 20 1.06 10.55 2.31
C GLN A 20 0.56 11.98 2.16
N HIS A 21 -0.62 12.31 2.71
CA HIS A 21 -1.16 13.66 2.68
C HIS A 21 -0.24 14.66 3.40
N ARG A 22 0.26 14.32 4.61
CA ARG A 22 1.23 15.13 5.34
C ARG A 22 2.51 15.39 4.53
N SER A 23 3.04 14.34 3.92
CA SER A 23 4.24 14.41 3.04
C SER A 23 4.04 15.37 1.86
N GLN A 24 2.84 15.42 1.28
CA GLN A 24 2.51 16.35 0.19
C GLN A 24 2.39 17.82 0.63
N HIS A 25 2.11 18.09 1.91
CA HIS A 25 1.86 19.43 2.45
C HIS A 25 3.05 20.01 3.23
N GLN A 26 4.14 19.26 3.38
CA GLN A 26 5.34 19.69 4.08
C GLN A 26 6.55 19.51 3.17
N THR A 27 7.19 20.61 2.79
CA THR A 27 8.31 20.61 1.81
C THR A 27 9.60 20.02 2.36
N ASN A 28 9.71 19.86 3.68
CA ASN A 28 10.87 19.30 4.37
C ASN A 28 10.75 17.79 4.65
N LEU A 29 9.70 17.12 4.16
CA LEU A 29 9.50 15.68 4.30
C LEU A 29 9.76 14.95 2.97
N PRO A 30 10.18 13.67 3.02
CA PRO A 30 10.24 12.84 1.82
C PRO A 30 8.86 12.69 1.20
N ARG A 31 8.78 12.63 -0.13
CA ARG A 31 7.57 12.33 -0.89
C ARG A 31 7.24 10.86 -0.77
N ILE A 32 6.01 10.53 -0.37
CA ILE A 32 5.59 9.16 -0.07
C ILE A 32 4.49 8.71 -1.02
N ALA A 33 4.66 7.52 -1.63
CA ALA A 33 3.56 6.73 -2.18
C ALA A 33 3.09 5.68 -1.18
N VAL A 34 1.78 5.45 -1.12
CA VAL A 34 1.17 4.38 -0.34
C VAL A 34 0.42 3.47 -1.28
N LEU A 35 0.69 2.17 -1.18
CA LEU A 35 -0.12 1.14 -1.84
C LEU A 35 -1.19 0.61 -0.87
N SER A 36 -2.29 0.12 -1.43
CA SER A 36 -3.36 -0.47 -0.65
C SER A 36 -2.91 -1.75 0.06
N THR A 37 -3.50 -2.05 1.23
CA THR A 37 -3.37 -3.35 1.93
C THR A 37 -3.70 -4.57 1.05
N PHE A 38 -4.44 -4.37 -0.05
CA PHE A 38 -4.78 -5.44 -1.00
C PHE A 38 -3.75 -5.62 -2.11
N PHE A 39 -2.79 -4.69 -2.26
CA PHE A 39 -1.81 -4.72 -3.35
C PHE A 39 -0.96 -5.98 -3.31
N TYR A 40 -0.35 -6.29 -2.17
CA TYR A 40 0.54 -7.44 -2.04
C TYR A 40 -0.22 -8.75 -2.27
N ALA A 41 -1.40 -8.90 -1.66
CA ALA A 41 -2.25 -10.08 -1.86
C ALA A 41 -2.63 -10.27 -3.33
N LYS A 42 -2.92 -9.19 -4.07
CA LYS A 42 -3.19 -9.25 -5.50
C LYS A 42 -1.93 -9.58 -6.31
N LEU A 43 -0.79 -9.01 -5.95
CA LEU A 43 0.49 -9.26 -6.61
C LEU A 43 0.92 -10.73 -6.49
N THR A 44 0.76 -11.33 -5.31
CA THR A 44 1.18 -12.73 -5.06
C THR A 44 0.08 -13.75 -5.32
N ALA A 45 -1.09 -13.32 -5.83
CA ALA A 45 -2.19 -14.23 -6.09
C ALA A 45 -1.80 -15.27 -7.18
N PRO A 46 -2.08 -16.57 -6.97
CA PRO A 46 -1.70 -17.62 -7.92
C PRO A 46 -2.44 -17.51 -9.26
N ILE A 47 -3.65 -16.95 -9.26
CA ILE A 47 -4.47 -16.75 -10.46
C ILE A 47 -4.75 -15.26 -10.64
N GLY A 48 -4.38 -14.73 -11.81
CA GLY A 48 -4.60 -13.31 -12.13
C GLY A 48 -3.83 -12.32 -11.25
N GLY A 49 -2.78 -12.78 -10.57
CA GLY A 49 -1.82 -11.94 -9.86
C GLY A 49 -0.64 -11.53 -10.74
N GLY A 50 0.55 -11.40 -10.14
CA GLY A 50 1.76 -10.93 -10.79
C GLY A 50 1.67 -9.45 -11.21
N TYR A 51 2.68 -9.00 -11.96
CA TYR A 51 2.73 -7.61 -12.44
C TYR A 51 1.49 -7.21 -13.25
N SER A 52 0.97 -8.10 -14.11
CA SER A 52 -0.24 -7.82 -14.91
C SER A 52 -1.47 -7.54 -14.05
N GLY A 53 -1.64 -8.26 -12.93
CA GLY A 53 -2.76 -8.10 -11.99
C GLY A 53 -2.77 -6.77 -11.24
N VAL A 54 -1.59 -6.13 -11.08
CA VAL A 54 -1.45 -4.87 -10.34
C VAL A 54 -0.98 -3.69 -11.19
N ARG A 55 -0.68 -3.89 -12.49
CA ARG A 55 -0.14 -2.86 -13.39
C ARG A 55 -0.93 -1.54 -13.38
N ARG A 56 -2.27 -1.62 -13.24
CA ARG A 56 -3.13 -0.42 -13.22
C ARG A 56 -3.17 0.27 -11.86
N TRP A 57 -2.81 -0.41 -10.78
CA TRP A 57 -2.90 0.09 -9.40
C TRP A 57 -1.85 1.15 -9.10
N THR A 58 -0.73 1.12 -9.83
CA THR A 58 0.39 2.06 -9.67
C THR A 58 0.34 3.22 -10.67
N ARG A 59 -0.68 3.27 -11.55
CA ARG A 59 -0.74 4.24 -12.67
C ARG A 59 -0.90 5.69 -12.20
N GLN A 60 -1.63 5.91 -11.12
CA GLN A 60 -1.87 7.26 -10.60
C GLN A 60 -0.75 7.75 -9.68
N SER A 61 -0.03 6.82 -9.02
CA SER A 61 0.86 7.14 -7.91
C SER A 61 2.31 7.45 -8.30
N LYS A 62 2.63 7.61 -9.60
CA LYS A 62 3.98 7.85 -10.17
C LYS A 62 5.12 7.41 -9.22
N LEU A 63 5.23 6.11 -8.98
CA LEU A 63 6.05 5.57 -7.88
C LEU A 63 7.51 6.00 -7.93
N PHE A 64 8.09 6.09 -9.12
CA PHE A 64 9.49 6.51 -9.32
C PHE A 64 9.74 8.00 -9.04
N ASP A 65 8.68 8.80 -8.94
CA ASP A 65 8.76 10.20 -8.51
C ASP A 65 8.62 10.32 -6.99
N GLN A 66 8.59 9.24 -6.22
CA GLN A 66 8.53 9.30 -4.76
C GLN A 66 9.89 8.97 -4.17
N ASP A 67 10.13 9.43 -2.95
CA ASP A 67 11.36 9.11 -2.21
C ASP A 67 11.16 7.82 -1.40
N ILE A 68 9.91 7.51 -1.04
CA ILE A 68 9.50 6.32 -0.29
C ILE A 68 8.20 5.75 -0.86
N VAL A 69 8.15 4.43 -1.03
CA VAL A 69 6.94 3.65 -1.32
C VAL A 69 6.63 2.73 -0.15
N LEU A 70 5.48 2.94 0.47
CA LEU A 70 4.95 2.14 1.58
C LEU A 70 4.01 1.06 1.07
N ILE A 71 4.31 -0.19 1.42
CA ILE A 71 3.54 -1.37 0.99
C ILE A 71 3.11 -2.15 2.23
N PRO A 72 1.88 -1.93 2.73
CA PRO A 72 1.33 -2.73 3.82
C PRO A 72 1.06 -4.16 3.34
N ILE A 73 1.46 -5.14 4.16
CA ILE A 73 1.38 -6.56 3.86
C ILE A 73 0.56 -7.23 4.97
N HIS A 74 -0.50 -7.95 4.57
CA HIS A 74 -1.24 -8.85 5.43
C HIS A 74 -0.83 -10.28 5.10
N ASP A 75 0.14 -10.83 5.81
CA ASP A 75 0.62 -12.17 5.52
C ASP A 75 -0.33 -13.21 6.15
N ARG A 76 -0.83 -14.10 5.28
CA ARG A 76 -1.62 -15.29 5.61
C ARG A 76 -2.80 -15.05 6.56
N GLY A 77 -3.33 -13.83 6.62
CA GLY A 77 -4.43 -13.50 7.52
C GLY A 77 -4.03 -13.27 8.98
N MET A 78 -2.76 -13.45 9.36
CA MET A 78 -2.34 -13.57 10.76
C MET A 78 -1.51 -12.41 11.27
N HIS A 79 -0.75 -11.72 10.40
CA HIS A 79 0.10 -10.63 10.84
C HIS A 79 0.19 -9.50 9.82
N TRP A 80 0.37 -8.28 10.34
CA TRP A 80 0.57 -7.08 9.55
C TRP A 80 2.03 -6.69 9.55
N CYS A 81 2.57 -6.46 8.36
CA CYS A 81 3.90 -5.92 8.13
C CYS A 81 3.85 -4.71 7.21
N LEU A 82 4.93 -3.94 7.18
CA LEU A 82 5.12 -2.83 6.26
C LEU A 82 6.45 -3.01 5.54
N SER A 83 6.40 -3.14 4.22
CA SER A 83 7.60 -3.05 3.39
C SER A 83 7.81 -1.60 2.96
N VAL A 84 9.06 -1.17 2.94
CA VAL A 84 9.48 0.18 2.56
C VAL A 84 10.43 0.06 1.37
N SER A 85 10.02 0.61 0.23
CA SER A 85 10.80 0.66 -1.00
C SER A 85 11.09 2.09 -1.38
N LYS A 86 12.03 2.27 -2.31
CA LYS A 86 12.28 3.52 -3.02
C LYS A 86 11.25 3.72 -4.13
#